data_AF-A0ABD1DNY3-F1
#
_entry.id   AF-A0ABD1DNY3-F1
#
_cell.length_a   1.000
_cell.length_b   1.000
_cell.length_c   1.000
_cell.angle_alpha   90.00
_cell.angle_beta   90.00
_cell.angle_gamma   90.00
#
_symmetry.space_group_name_H-M   'P 1'
#
loop_
_entity.id
_entity.type
_entity.pdbx_description
1 polymer ?
#
loop_
_entity_poly.entity_id
_entity_poly.type
_entity_poly.pdbx_seq_one_letter_code
_entity_poly.pdbx_strand_id
1 'polypeptide(L)'
;MFVFYIAGSETSSGTTIFTLHELTHHPEVMTKLVKEVDETLERSGGQIDYDVIKGMQYLDVCVKETLLPNSKTVIRKGTQLIIPLLGFAMDERYFPEPEKYSPERFLEASKNYVDDAYAPFGDGPRQCIATQMGITVVKVTLVMLLSKFNFEATQGPKIKFAAASVPLRPDGGIKLKISRRIVALTVCQDVRAADCPTCAGFGVWYIFSYWKRYGLPHLKPEIPFGNLRALLERRQCIGVAISELYRQSAEQLAGVYLFFKPAILVRDARLAKQIMTSDFASFHDRGTWNNPPSSNVFSLPLRPWKQVRHVLSPCFTPGKLRLMIPTVLDVGKKLEDYLSESAERGEIVELRDICTRYELDIIALTMLGFAADTLNHPDHPFYTVGRELVRNSFLNNIRTAATYLVSLFNEQSDFRERNNVSRKDFFQSLLDLRQEDREHNRKALSVQQCASNINVFYIAGSETTGGTVIFTLHELTHHPEVMKKLVNEIDETLERSEGLIDYDVIKGMQYLDVCVKETLRKYPGLPILNRKCTQDYQVPNSKVIIRKGTQLIIPLLAYAKDERYFPEPDKYSPERFLEESKNFVDDAYTPFGDGPRQCIGKF
;
A
#
# COMPACT_ATOMS: atom_id res chain seq x y z
N MET A 1 -37.09 -7.61 -3.63
CA MET A 1 -35.80 -8.29 -3.34
C MET A 1 -35.76 -9.71 -3.92
N PHE A 2 -36.82 -10.52 -3.77
CA PHE A 2 -36.90 -11.90 -4.30
C PHE A 2 -36.79 -12.00 -5.84
N VAL A 3 -37.46 -11.11 -6.60
CA VAL A 3 -37.39 -11.07 -8.08
C VAL A 3 -35.99 -10.72 -8.59
N PHE A 4 -35.28 -9.79 -7.94
CA PHE A 4 -33.92 -9.41 -8.33
C PHE A 4 -32.88 -10.49 -8.00
N TYR A 5 -33.09 -11.25 -6.92
CA TYR A 5 -32.22 -12.36 -6.54
C TYR A 5 -32.31 -13.53 -7.53
N ILE A 6 -33.53 -13.91 -7.93
CA ILE A 6 -33.77 -14.95 -8.95
C ILE A 6 -33.29 -14.48 -10.34
N ALA A 7 -33.63 -13.25 -10.72
CA ALA A 7 -33.26 -12.71 -12.03
C ALA A 7 -31.74 -12.58 -12.22
N GLY A 8 -30.98 -12.13 -11.22
CA GLY A 8 -29.53 -11.94 -11.34
C GLY A 8 -28.71 -13.23 -11.20
N SER A 9 -29.11 -14.14 -10.31
CA SER A 9 -28.33 -15.35 -10.03
C SER A 9 -28.49 -16.42 -11.10
N GLU A 10 -29.69 -16.59 -11.69
CA GLU A 10 -29.96 -17.70 -12.61
C GLU A 10 -29.81 -17.32 -14.09
N THR A 11 -30.09 -16.07 -14.49
CA THR A 11 -30.00 -15.68 -15.90
C THR A 11 -28.54 -15.52 -16.34
N SER A 12 -27.73 -14.78 -15.59
CA SER A 12 -26.33 -14.52 -15.96
C SER A 12 -25.45 -15.76 -15.82
N SER A 13 -25.66 -16.56 -14.76
CA SER A 13 -24.97 -17.85 -14.61
C SER A 13 -25.43 -18.86 -15.66
N GLY A 14 -26.74 -18.92 -15.94
CA GLY A 14 -27.32 -19.76 -16.99
C GLY A 14 -26.73 -19.43 -18.35
N THR A 15 -26.77 -18.16 -18.78
CA THR A 15 -26.20 -17.72 -20.06
C THR A 15 -24.71 -18.04 -20.15
N THR A 16 -23.93 -17.82 -19.08
CA THR A 16 -22.50 -18.18 -19.06
C THR A 16 -22.29 -19.69 -19.23
N ILE A 17 -23.07 -20.52 -18.51
CA ILE A 17 -22.96 -21.98 -18.54
C ILE A 17 -23.35 -22.55 -19.92
N PHE A 18 -24.47 -22.09 -20.49
CA PHE A 18 -24.89 -22.51 -21.83
C PHE A 18 -23.89 -22.04 -22.89
N THR A 19 -23.39 -20.80 -22.79
CA THR A 19 -22.38 -20.29 -23.73
C THR A 19 -21.10 -21.11 -23.67
N LEU A 20 -20.61 -21.48 -22.48
CA LEU A 20 -19.44 -22.36 -22.34
C LEU A 20 -19.70 -23.76 -22.90
N HIS A 21 -20.90 -24.31 -22.71
CA HIS A 21 -21.25 -25.62 -23.25
C HIS A 21 -21.25 -25.64 -24.78
N GLU A 22 -21.92 -24.68 -25.41
CA GLU A 22 -21.94 -24.55 -26.88
C GLU A 22 -20.52 -24.36 -27.43
N LEU A 23 -19.72 -23.48 -26.80
CA LEU A 23 -18.32 -23.27 -27.19
C LEU A 23 -17.49 -24.55 -27.14
N THR A 24 -17.73 -25.46 -26.18
CA THR A 24 -16.99 -26.74 -26.09
C THR A 24 -17.33 -27.73 -27.19
N HIS A 25 -18.46 -27.55 -27.88
CA HIS A 25 -18.89 -28.34 -29.03
C HIS A 25 -18.54 -27.70 -30.37
N HIS A 26 -18.13 -26.43 -30.36
CA HIS A 26 -17.82 -25.62 -31.54
C HIS A 26 -16.42 -25.01 -31.40
N PRO A 27 -15.36 -25.85 -31.48
CA PRO A 27 -13.98 -25.43 -31.20
C PRO A 27 -13.48 -24.32 -32.12
N GLU A 28 -14.00 -24.21 -33.34
CA GLU A 28 -13.71 -23.14 -34.30
C GLU A 28 -14.19 -21.76 -33.80
N VAL A 29 -15.37 -21.71 -33.19
CA VAL A 29 -15.95 -20.50 -32.59
C VAL A 29 -15.22 -20.18 -31.29
N MET A 30 -14.98 -21.19 -30.46
CA MET A 30 -14.24 -21.06 -29.21
C MET A 30 -12.85 -20.48 -29.45
N THR A 31 -12.13 -20.97 -30.46
CA THR A 31 -10.78 -20.50 -30.83
C THR A 31 -10.79 -19.03 -31.25
N LYS A 32 -11.77 -18.57 -32.03
CA LYS A 32 -11.89 -17.16 -32.44
C LYS A 32 -12.20 -16.25 -31.26
N LEU A 33 -13.13 -16.65 -30.39
CA LEU A 33 -13.48 -15.89 -29.19
C LEU A 33 -12.29 -15.78 -28.23
N VAL A 34 -11.63 -16.91 -27.99
CA VAL A 34 -10.38 -17.01 -27.24
C VAL A 34 -9.31 -16.05 -27.79
N LYS A 35 -9.13 -16.03 -29.11
CA LYS A 35 -8.15 -15.16 -29.76
C LYS A 35 -8.47 -13.67 -29.54
N GLU A 36 -9.72 -13.25 -29.70
CA GLU A 36 -10.12 -11.87 -29.41
C GLU A 36 -9.91 -11.51 -27.94
N VAL A 37 -10.25 -12.43 -27.03
CA VAL A 37 -10.03 -12.27 -25.59
C VAL A 37 -8.54 -12.08 -25.29
N ASP A 38 -7.67 -12.92 -25.86
CA ASP A 38 -6.23 -12.84 -25.64
C ASP A 38 -5.66 -11.54 -26.21
N GLU A 39 -5.94 -11.21 -27.48
CA GLU A 39 -5.46 -9.99 -28.12
C GLU A 39 -5.93 -8.72 -27.40
N THR A 40 -7.12 -8.76 -26.81
CA THR A 40 -7.66 -7.62 -26.04
C THR A 40 -7.01 -7.53 -24.66
N LEU A 41 -6.78 -8.66 -23.99
CA LEU A 41 -6.05 -8.71 -22.72
C LEU A 41 -4.58 -8.30 -22.88
N GLU A 42 -3.94 -8.65 -24.00
CA GLU A 42 -2.60 -8.19 -24.34
C GLU A 42 -2.57 -6.66 -24.50
N ARG A 43 -3.55 -6.09 -25.21
CA ARG A 43 -3.69 -4.64 -25.39
C ARG A 43 -4.03 -3.89 -24.10
N SER A 44 -4.78 -4.51 -23.19
CA SER A 44 -5.20 -3.92 -21.91
C SER A 44 -4.25 -4.20 -20.74
N GLY A 45 -3.13 -4.88 -20.96
CA GLY A 45 -2.18 -5.24 -19.90
C GLY A 45 -2.77 -6.21 -18.86
N GLY A 46 -3.71 -7.06 -19.27
CA GLY A 46 -4.40 -8.04 -18.44
C GLY A 46 -5.52 -7.47 -17.57
N GLN A 47 -5.89 -6.19 -17.74
CA GLN A 47 -7.02 -5.58 -17.06
C GLN A 47 -8.34 -5.95 -17.77
N ILE A 48 -9.33 -6.36 -16.99
CA ILE A 48 -10.70 -6.65 -17.43
C ILE A 48 -11.61 -5.65 -16.73
N ASP A 49 -11.92 -4.55 -17.42
CA ASP A 49 -12.90 -3.56 -16.98
C ASP A 49 -14.01 -3.39 -18.03
N TYR A 50 -15.02 -2.60 -17.68
CA TYR A 50 -16.21 -2.41 -18.50
C TYR A 50 -15.89 -1.85 -19.90
N ASP A 51 -14.95 -0.91 -20.00
CA ASP A 51 -14.60 -0.26 -21.26
C ASP A 51 -13.80 -1.21 -22.16
N VAL A 52 -12.91 -2.01 -21.57
CA VAL A 52 -12.16 -3.07 -22.28
C VAL A 52 -13.11 -4.15 -22.82
N ILE A 53 -14.08 -4.60 -22.02
CA ILE A 53 -15.06 -5.61 -22.43
C ILE A 53 -16.00 -5.09 -23.52
N LYS A 54 -16.39 -3.82 -23.45
CA LYS A 54 -17.20 -3.16 -24.48
C LYS A 54 -16.48 -3.07 -25.83
N GLY A 55 -15.14 -3.08 -25.84
CA GLY A 55 -14.32 -3.10 -27.04
C GLY A 55 -14.17 -4.46 -27.73
N MET A 56 -14.59 -5.57 -27.09
CA MET A 56 -14.53 -6.92 -27.66
C MET A 56 -15.78 -7.18 -28.52
N GLN A 57 -15.66 -6.97 -29.84
CA GLN A 57 -16.80 -7.01 -30.75
C GLN A 57 -17.31 -8.43 -31.02
N TYR A 58 -16.43 -9.43 -31.12
CA TYR A 58 -16.79 -10.84 -31.30
C TYR A 58 -17.40 -11.41 -30.01
N LEU A 59 -16.92 -11.03 -28.83
CA LEU A 59 -17.54 -11.31 -27.54
C LEU A 59 -18.89 -10.58 -27.39
N ASP A 60 -19.04 -9.37 -27.91
CA ASP A 60 -20.32 -8.66 -27.96
C ASP A 60 -21.32 -9.39 -28.85
N VAL A 61 -20.87 -9.87 -30.00
CA VAL A 61 -21.62 -10.68 -30.96
C VAL A 61 -22.04 -12.04 -30.40
N CYS A 62 -21.18 -12.69 -29.60
CA CYS A 62 -21.56 -13.90 -28.87
C CYS A 62 -22.70 -13.66 -27.86
N VAL A 63 -23.05 -12.40 -27.54
CA VAL A 63 -23.98 -12.02 -26.46
C VAL A 63 -24.89 -10.82 -26.83
N LYS A 64 -25.16 -10.55 -28.11
CA LYS A 64 -25.76 -9.26 -28.54
C LYS A 64 -27.29 -9.21 -28.41
N GLU A 65 -27.88 -8.03 -28.65
CA GLU A 65 -29.30 -7.74 -28.87
C GLU A 65 -29.41 -6.65 -29.95
N THR A 66 -30.55 -6.52 -30.68
CA THR A 66 -31.23 -5.26 -31.11
C THR A 66 -32.35 -5.58 -32.14
N LEU A 67 -33.34 -4.67 -32.21
CA LEU A 67 -34.70 -4.73 -32.76
C LEU A 67 -34.94 -3.92 -34.03
N LEU A 68 -36.06 -4.19 -34.71
CA LEU A 68 -36.81 -3.25 -35.58
C LEU A 68 -38.37 -3.42 -35.54
N PRO A 69 -39.13 -2.45 -36.13
CA PRO A 69 -40.59 -2.42 -36.20
C PRO A 69 -41.20 -2.51 -37.63
N ASN A 70 -42.44 -3.06 -37.75
CA ASN A 70 -43.58 -2.60 -38.59
C ASN A 70 -44.60 -3.74 -38.91
N SER A 71 -45.85 -3.66 -38.42
CA SER A 71 -46.95 -4.58 -38.82
C SER A 71 -48.36 -3.93 -38.73
N LYS A 72 -49.31 -4.38 -39.58
CA LYS A 72 -50.67 -3.82 -39.79
C LYS A 72 -51.82 -4.63 -39.15
N THR A 73 -51.55 -5.56 -38.24
CA THR A 73 -52.58 -6.41 -37.59
C THR A 73 -53.21 -5.71 -36.37
N VAL A 74 -54.55 -5.75 -36.24
CA VAL A 74 -55.28 -5.21 -35.08
C VAL A 74 -55.49 -6.28 -34.01
N ILE A 75 -54.79 -6.16 -32.88
CA ILE A 75 -54.90 -7.03 -31.70
C ILE A 75 -55.99 -6.47 -30.77
N ARG A 76 -56.97 -7.29 -30.38
CA ARG A 76 -58.08 -6.86 -29.52
C ARG A 76 -57.61 -6.65 -28.08
N LYS A 77 -58.20 -5.66 -27.39
CA LYS A 77 -57.90 -5.35 -25.99
C LYS A 77 -58.14 -6.57 -25.09
N GLY A 78 -57.16 -6.89 -24.25
CA GLY A 78 -57.22 -8.01 -23.30
C GLY A 78 -56.67 -9.34 -23.83
N THR A 79 -56.30 -9.41 -25.12
CA THR A 79 -55.62 -10.59 -25.68
C THR A 79 -54.20 -10.71 -25.14
N GLN A 80 -53.89 -11.85 -24.51
CA GLN A 80 -52.52 -12.18 -24.13
C GLN A 80 -51.70 -12.51 -25.37
N LEU A 81 -50.56 -11.84 -25.52
CA LEU A 81 -49.61 -12.13 -26.59
C LEU A 81 -48.50 -13.01 -26.03
N ILE A 82 -48.30 -14.16 -26.67
CA ILE A 82 -47.16 -15.03 -26.42
C ILE A 82 -46.16 -14.73 -27.53
N ILE A 83 -44.96 -14.29 -27.15
CA ILE A 83 -43.84 -14.09 -28.06
C ILE A 83 -42.95 -15.33 -27.92
N PRO A 84 -42.98 -16.28 -28.87
CA PRO A 84 -42.26 -17.54 -28.75
C PRO A 84 -40.77 -17.35 -29.09
N LEU A 85 -40.00 -16.73 -28.19
CA LEU A 85 -38.59 -16.37 -28.42
C LEU A 85 -37.72 -17.58 -28.80
N LEU A 86 -37.89 -18.72 -28.12
CA LEU A 86 -37.19 -19.96 -28.49
C LEU A 86 -37.66 -20.49 -29.86
N GLY A 87 -38.94 -20.35 -30.17
CA GLY A 87 -39.48 -20.73 -31.47
C GLY A 87 -38.89 -19.89 -32.60
N PHE A 88 -38.71 -18.58 -32.40
CA PHE A 88 -38.06 -17.70 -33.36
C PHE A 88 -36.59 -18.06 -33.55
N ALA A 89 -35.85 -18.30 -32.46
CA ALA A 89 -34.44 -18.68 -32.51
C ALA A 89 -34.19 -20.03 -33.21
N MET A 90 -35.18 -20.93 -33.20
CA MET A 90 -35.07 -22.27 -33.81
C MET A 90 -35.71 -22.37 -35.21
N ASP A 91 -36.19 -21.27 -35.78
CA ASP A 91 -36.87 -21.25 -37.06
C ASP A 91 -35.92 -20.86 -38.20
N GLU A 92 -35.77 -21.74 -39.18
CA GLU A 92 -34.91 -21.57 -40.36
C GLU A 92 -35.22 -20.27 -41.14
N ARG A 93 -36.46 -19.77 -41.06
CA ARG A 93 -36.89 -18.52 -41.71
C ARG A 93 -36.20 -17.28 -41.12
N TYR A 94 -35.84 -17.34 -39.84
CA TYR A 94 -35.24 -16.23 -39.12
C TYR A 94 -33.77 -16.46 -38.82
N PHE A 95 -33.37 -17.71 -38.63
CA PHE A 95 -32.00 -18.13 -38.35
C PHE A 95 -31.64 -19.32 -39.25
N PRO A 96 -30.92 -19.12 -40.36
CA PRO A 96 -30.46 -20.23 -41.20
C PRO A 96 -29.54 -21.17 -40.43
N GLU A 97 -29.72 -22.49 -40.56
CA GLU A 97 -29.08 -23.53 -39.75
C GLU A 97 -29.20 -23.22 -38.23
N PRO A 98 -30.42 -23.15 -37.65
CA PRO A 98 -30.63 -22.63 -36.30
C PRO A 98 -30.09 -23.57 -35.21
N GLU A 99 -29.95 -24.86 -35.49
CA GLU A 99 -29.32 -25.83 -34.57
C GLU A 99 -27.79 -25.69 -34.52
N LYS A 100 -27.18 -24.90 -35.42
CA LYS A 100 -25.73 -24.70 -35.48
C LYS A 100 -25.34 -23.46 -34.69
N TYR A 101 -24.55 -23.66 -33.65
CA TYR A 101 -23.94 -22.55 -32.91
C TYR A 101 -22.93 -21.83 -33.81
N SER A 102 -23.28 -20.59 -34.20
CA SER A 102 -22.52 -19.81 -35.17
C SER A 102 -22.57 -18.32 -34.81
N PRO A 103 -21.75 -17.83 -33.88
CA PRO A 103 -21.72 -16.41 -33.51
C PRO A 103 -21.43 -15.47 -34.67
N GLU A 104 -20.74 -15.94 -35.72
CA GLU A 104 -20.47 -15.18 -36.94
C GLU A 104 -21.74 -14.59 -37.57
N ARG A 105 -22.92 -15.20 -37.36
CA ARG A 105 -24.17 -14.64 -37.87
C ARG A 105 -24.55 -13.30 -37.24
N PHE A 106 -23.97 -12.95 -36.10
CA PHE A 106 -24.20 -11.67 -35.43
C PHE A 106 -23.11 -10.63 -35.77
N LEU A 107 -22.05 -11.02 -36.50
CA LEU A 107 -21.04 -10.08 -37.00
C LEU A 107 -21.61 -9.29 -38.16
N GLU A 108 -21.25 -8.01 -38.24
CA GLU A 108 -21.74 -7.09 -39.28
C GLU A 108 -21.41 -7.58 -40.71
N ALA A 109 -20.25 -8.21 -40.91
CA ALA A 109 -19.79 -8.70 -42.21
C ALA A 109 -20.42 -10.03 -42.67
N SER A 110 -20.98 -10.83 -41.76
CA SER A 110 -21.51 -12.19 -42.06
C SER A 110 -22.92 -12.41 -41.54
N LYS A 111 -23.63 -11.31 -41.29
CA LYS A 111 -24.99 -11.33 -40.76
C LYS A 111 -25.95 -12.04 -41.72
N ASN A 112 -26.66 -13.05 -41.21
CA ASN A 112 -27.59 -13.85 -42.01
C ASN A 112 -28.91 -14.19 -41.29
N TYR A 113 -29.21 -13.55 -40.15
CA TYR A 113 -30.46 -13.73 -39.41
C TYR A 113 -31.34 -12.48 -39.49
N VAL A 114 -32.61 -12.62 -39.08
CA VAL A 114 -33.58 -11.53 -39.01
C VAL A 114 -33.52 -10.87 -37.62
N ASP A 115 -33.19 -9.58 -37.54
CA ASP A 115 -33.02 -8.84 -36.26
C ASP A 115 -34.22 -8.96 -35.33
N ASP A 116 -35.43 -8.83 -35.88
CA ASP A 116 -36.69 -8.84 -35.10
C ASP A 116 -36.97 -10.17 -34.40
N ALA A 117 -36.34 -11.25 -34.87
CA ALA A 117 -36.48 -12.57 -34.27
C ALA A 117 -35.54 -12.77 -33.07
N TYR A 118 -34.71 -11.77 -32.74
CA TYR A 118 -33.66 -11.86 -31.73
C TYR A 118 -33.88 -10.89 -30.55
N ALA A 119 -34.62 -11.33 -29.52
CA ALA A 119 -34.91 -10.54 -28.33
C ALA A 119 -34.70 -11.32 -27.01
N PRO A 120 -33.45 -11.70 -26.68
CA PRO A 120 -33.15 -12.62 -25.57
C PRO A 120 -33.47 -12.06 -24.17
N PHE A 121 -33.46 -10.74 -23.95
CA PHE A 121 -33.91 -10.12 -22.71
C PHE A 121 -35.21 -9.32 -22.84
N GLY A 122 -36.02 -9.68 -23.84
CA GLY A 122 -37.22 -8.94 -24.23
C GLY A 122 -36.88 -7.60 -24.86
N ASP A 123 -37.91 -6.82 -25.16
CA ASP A 123 -37.75 -5.54 -25.85
C ASP A 123 -38.83 -4.51 -25.45
N GLY A 124 -38.57 -3.24 -25.75
CA GLY A 124 -39.46 -2.11 -25.58
C GLY A 124 -39.49 -1.64 -24.12
N PRO A 125 -40.54 -0.93 -23.70
CA PRO A 125 -40.67 -0.41 -22.33
C PRO A 125 -40.69 -1.49 -21.23
N ARG A 126 -40.78 -2.76 -21.61
CA ARG A 126 -40.76 -3.94 -20.72
C ARG A 126 -39.51 -4.80 -20.92
N GLN A 127 -38.51 -4.33 -21.67
CA GLN A 127 -37.19 -4.96 -21.72
C GLN A 127 -36.62 -5.11 -20.31
N CYS A 128 -35.84 -6.16 -20.10
CA CYS A 128 -35.14 -6.35 -18.84
C CYS A 128 -34.30 -5.12 -18.48
N ILE A 129 -34.55 -4.53 -17.31
CA ILE A 129 -33.81 -3.36 -16.81
C ILE A 129 -32.33 -3.68 -16.51
N ALA A 130 -32.02 -4.96 -16.28
CA ALA A 130 -30.68 -5.43 -15.93
C ALA A 130 -29.89 -6.00 -17.13
N THR A 131 -30.39 -5.85 -18.36
CA THR A 131 -29.78 -6.39 -19.59
C THR A 131 -28.29 -6.06 -19.69
N GLN A 132 -27.92 -4.79 -19.58
CA GLN A 132 -26.53 -4.34 -19.68
C GLN A 132 -25.64 -4.97 -18.59
N MET A 133 -26.17 -5.09 -17.37
CA MET A 133 -25.46 -5.72 -16.26
C MET A 133 -25.28 -7.23 -16.50
N GLY A 134 -26.35 -7.94 -16.91
CA GLY A 134 -26.31 -9.39 -17.13
C GLY A 134 -25.36 -9.78 -18.27
N ILE A 135 -25.46 -9.08 -19.41
CA ILE A 135 -24.55 -9.27 -20.55
C ILE A 135 -23.10 -9.00 -20.14
N THR A 136 -22.85 -7.90 -19.41
CA THR A 136 -21.50 -7.58 -18.91
C THR A 136 -20.95 -8.67 -18.00
N VAL A 137 -21.74 -9.15 -17.05
CA VAL A 137 -21.32 -10.20 -16.10
C VAL A 137 -20.97 -11.50 -16.84
N VAL A 138 -21.79 -11.91 -17.82
CA VAL A 138 -21.51 -13.08 -18.66
C VAL A 138 -20.19 -12.89 -19.41
N LYS A 139 -20.00 -11.75 -20.07
CA LYS A 139 -18.78 -11.44 -20.83
C LYS A 139 -17.53 -11.43 -19.95
N VAL A 140 -17.56 -10.74 -18.81
CA VAL A 140 -16.47 -10.74 -17.82
C VAL A 140 -16.13 -12.17 -17.42
N THR A 141 -17.15 -12.96 -17.09
CA THR A 141 -16.96 -14.33 -16.60
C THR A 141 -16.37 -15.22 -17.69
N LEU A 142 -16.87 -15.13 -18.93
CA LEU A 142 -16.31 -15.85 -20.07
C LEU A 142 -14.87 -15.44 -20.35
N VAL A 143 -14.54 -14.15 -20.33
CA VAL A 143 -13.16 -13.64 -20.48
C VAL A 143 -12.26 -14.21 -19.38
N MET A 144 -12.70 -14.16 -18.12
CA MET A 144 -11.90 -14.66 -16.99
C MET A 144 -11.67 -16.17 -17.04
N LEU A 145 -12.68 -16.93 -17.47
CA LEU A 145 -12.59 -18.39 -17.57
C LEU A 145 -11.77 -18.80 -18.81
N LEU A 146 -12.11 -18.27 -19.98
CA LEU A 146 -11.47 -18.62 -21.24
C LEU A 146 -10.06 -18.04 -21.39
N SER A 147 -9.65 -17.02 -20.63
CA SER A 147 -8.25 -16.57 -20.59
C SER A 147 -7.33 -17.48 -19.78
N LYS A 148 -7.88 -18.36 -18.93
CA LYS A 148 -7.10 -19.15 -17.96
C LYS A 148 -7.32 -20.65 -18.07
N PHE A 149 -8.41 -21.09 -18.69
CA PHE A 149 -8.82 -22.48 -18.72
C PHE A 149 -9.30 -22.90 -20.12
N ASN A 150 -8.90 -24.11 -20.52
CA ASN A 150 -9.47 -24.83 -21.65
C ASN A 150 -10.62 -25.69 -21.10
N PHE A 151 -11.69 -25.78 -21.87
CA PHE A 151 -12.86 -26.60 -21.55
C PHE A 151 -13.06 -27.64 -22.65
N GLU A 152 -13.31 -28.88 -22.27
CA GLU A 152 -13.68 -29.98 -23.15
C GLU A 152 -15.04 -30.53 -22.72
N ALA A 153 -15.93 -30.77 -23.68
CA ALA A 153 -17.26 -31.30 -23.40
C ALA A 153 -17.18 -32.76 -22.89
N THR A 154 -17.97 -33.11 -21.87
CA THR A 154 -18.05 -34.50 -21.37
C THR A 154 -19.37 -35.20 -21.71
N GLN A 155 -20.26 -34.51 -22.45
CA GLN A 155 -21.58 -34.97 -22.88
C GLN A 155 -21.81 -34.49 -24.32
N GLY A 156 -22.81 -35.01 -25.03
CA GLY A 156 -23.11 -34.57 -26.40
C GLY A 156 -23.80 -33.19 -26.46
N PRO A 157 -23.90 -32.57 -27.65
CA PRO A 157 -24.39 -31.19 -27.81
C PRO A 157 -25.89 -31.03 -27.53
N LYS A 158 -26.67 -32.11 -27.52
CA LYS A 158 -28.10 -32.06 -27.19
C LYS A 158 -28.29 -32.02 -25.69
N ILE A 159 -28.71 -30.86 -25.17
CA ILE A 159 -29.04 -30.66 -23.77
C ILE A 159 -30.52 -31.00 -23.51
N LYS A 160 -30.78 -31.75 -22.45
CA LYS A 160 -32.14 -31.92 -21.93
C LYS A 160 -32.46 -30.80 -20.94
N PHE A 161 -33.58 -30.12 -21.11
CA PHE A 161 -34.02 -29.06 -20.20
C PHE A 161 -34.80 -29.61 -19.01
N ALA A 162 -34.62 -29.01 -17.83
CA ALA A 162 -35.35 -29.35 -16.61
C ALA A 162 -36.85 -29.04 -16.76
N ALA A 163 -37.71 -29.98 -16.32
CA ALA A 163 -39.16 -29.80 -16.33
C ALA A 163 -39.62 -28.75 -15.30
N ALA A 164 -40.79 -28.16 -15.52
CA ALA A 164 -41.42 -27.18 -14.61
C ALA A 164 -40.56 -25.94 -14.28
N SER A 165 -39.67 -25.55 -15.19
CA SER A 165 -38.86 -24.33 -15.10
C SER A 165 -39.31 -23.31 -16.15
N VAL A 166 -39.49 -22.05 -15.74
CA VAL A 166 -39.75 -20.93 -16.66
C VAL A 166 -38.50 -20.57 -17.47
N PRO A 167 -37.31 -20.40 -16.88
CA PRO A 167 -36.08 -20.28 -17.66
C PRO A 167 -35.61 -21.65 -18.18
N LEU A 168 -34.96 -21.66 -19.34
CA LEU A 168 -34.25 -22.85 -19.82
C LEU A 168 -33.10 -23.15 -18.85
N ARG A 169 -33.11 -24.36 -18.28
CA ARG A 169 -32.06 -24.86 -17.40
C ARG A 169 -31.69 -26.29 -17.78
N PRO A 170 -30.41 -26.67 -17.73
CA PRO A 170 -30.00 -28.04 -18.02
C PRO A 170 -30.50 -28.99 -16.91
N ASP A 171 -31.11 -30.10 -17.30
CA ASP A 171 -31.52 -31.18 -16.40
C ASP A 171 -30.26 -31.84 -15.80
N GLY A 172 -30.03 -31.66 -14.50
CA GLY A 172 -28.85 -32.20 -13.82
C GLY A 172 -27.53 -31.42 -14.03
N GLY A 173 -27.57 -30.24 -14.65
CA GLY A 173 -26.39 -29.40 -14.89
C GLY A 173 -25.58 -29.76 -16.14
N ILE A 174 -24.46 -29.06 -16.38
CA ILE A 174 -23.52 -29.34 -17.47
C ILE A 174 -22.17 -29.72 -16.87
N LYS A 175 -21.65 -30.89 -17.26
CA LYS A 175 -20.31 -31.34 -16.85
C LYS A 175 -19.33 -31.02 -17.97
N LEU A 176 -18.21 -30.41 -17.61
CA LEU A 176 -17.11 -30.06 -18.52
C LEU A 176 -15.79 -30.54 -17.91
N LYS A 177 -14.88 -31.00 -18.75
CA LYS A 177 -13.50 -31.28 -18.35
C LYS A 177 -12.71 -29.98 -18.48
N ILE A 178 -12.03 -29.60 -17.40
CA ILE A 178 -11.28 -28.35 -17.33
C ILE A 178 -9.78 -28.65 -17.30
N SER A 179 -9.01 -27.94 -18.11
CA SER A 179 -7.55 -27.91 -18.02
C SER A 179 -7.05 -26.47 -18.05
N ARG A 180 -5.85 -26.21 -17.55
CA ARG A 180 -5.31 -24.84 -17.54
C ARG A 180 -4.91 -24.43 -18.95
N ARG A 181 -5.39 -23.28 -19.40
CA ARG A 181 -5.03 -22.70 -20.70
C ARG A 181 -3.66 -22.05 -20.62
N ILE A 182 -2.81 -22.38 -21.57
CA ILE A 182 -1.48 -21.82 -21.73
C ILE A 182 -1.55 -20.97 -23.01
N VAL A 183 -1.69 -19.65 -22.85
CA VAL A 183 -1.69 -18.71 -23.97
C VAL A 183 -0.23 -18.40 -24.29
N ALA A 184 0.23 -18.84 -25.45
CA ALA A 184 1.52 -18.45 -26.00
C ALA A 184 1.44 -17.00 -26.47
N LEU A 185 1.77 -16.06 -25.59
CA LEU A 185 2.15 -14.71 -26.00
C LEU A 185 3.30 -14.85 -26.99
N THR A 186 3.12 -14.34 -28.21
CA THR A 186 4.17 -14.35 -29.24
C THR A 186 5.23 -13.33 -28.89
N VAL A 187 6.03 -13.67 -27.88
CA VAL A 187 7.47 -13.47 -27.77
C VAL A 187 7.98 -14.66 -26.96
N CYS A 188 8.32 -15.77 -27.65
CA CYS A 188 8.93 -16.99 -27.09
C CYS A 188 8.33 -17.53 -25.79
N GLN A 189 7.23 -18.29 -25.84
CA GLN A 189 6.73 -19.02 -24.66
C GLN A 189 6.21 -20.42 -25.02
N ASP A 190 7.14 -21.35 -25.25
CA ASP A 190 6.85 -22.79 -25.32
C ASP A 190 7.48 -23.57 -24.16
N VAL A 191 7.69 -22.90 -23.03
CA VAL A 191 8.09 -23.54 -21.78
C VAL A 191 7.65 -22.63 -20.62
N ARG A 192 7.02 -23.20 -19.58
CA ARG A 192 6.61 -22.47 -18.36
C ARG A 192 7.81 -21.67 -17.85
N ALA A 193 7.71 -20.35 -17.66
CA ALA A 193 8.85 -19.51 -17.25
C ALA A 193 9.42 -19.80 -15.83
N ALA A 194 8.96 -20.86 -15.15
CA ALA A 194 9.61 -21.43 -13.97
C ALA A 194 10.24 -22.81 -14.24
N ASP A 195 9.77 -23.52 -15.27
CA ASP A 195 10.28 -24.84 -15.72
C ASP A 195 11.14 -24.71 -17.01
N CYS A 196 11.31 -23.47 -17.51
CA CYS A 196 12.14 -23.08 -18.63
C CYS A 196 13.36 -22.29 -18.17
N PRO A 197 14.56 -22.86 -18.21
CA PRO A 197 15.77 -22.11 -17.88
C PRO A 197 15.95 -20.87 -18.77
N THR A 198 15.54 -20.93 -20.04
CA THR A 198 15.73 -19.85 -21.03
C THR A 198 14.67 -18.75 -20.92
N CYS A 199 13.38 -19.05 -20.74
CA CYS A 199 12.33 -18.03 -20.53
C CYS A 199 12.37 -17.43 -19.12
N ALA A 200 12.69 -18.24 -18.09
CA ALA A 200 12.99 -17.73 -16.75
C ALA A 200 14.21 -16.81 -16.80
N GLY A 201 15.28 -17.26 -17.46
CA GLY A 201 16.49 -16.48 -17.71
C GLY A 201 16.21 -15.18 -18.46
N PHE A 202 15.34 -15.20 -19.48
CA PHE A 202 14.94 -14.01 -20.23
C PHE A 202 14.07 -13.05 -19.39
N GLY A 203 13.11 -13.54 -18.62
CA GLY A 203 12.28 -12.69 -17.74
C GLY A 203 13.11 -12.04 -16.64
N VAL A 204 13.99 -12.81 -16.01
CA VAL A 204 14.97 -12.33 -15.04
C VAL A 204 15.91 -11.30 -15.68
N TRP A 205 16.45 -11.60 -16.87
CA TRP A 205 17.27 -10.66 -17.64
C TRP A 205 16.50 -9.39 -18.02
N TYR A 206 15.23 -9.48 -18.40
CA TYR A 206 14.40 -8.34 -18.79
C TYR A 206 14.16 -7.38 -17.61
N ILE A 207 13.93 -7.94 -16.42
CA ILE A 207 13.82 -7.18 -15.16
C ILE A 207 15.18 -6.51 -14.85
N PHE A 208 16.24 -7.29 -14.78
CA PHE A 208 17.58 -6.82 -14.39
C PHE A 208 18.33 -6.01 -15.46
N SER A 209 17.77 -5.91 -16.67
CA SER A 209 18.24 -5.01 -17.73
C SER A 209 17.46 -3.70 -17.81
N TYR A 210 16.43 -3.49 -16.97
CA TYR A 210 15.60 -2.29 -16.97
C TYR A 210 16.43 -0.99 -17.01
N TRP A 211 17.36 -0.78 -16.07
CA TRP A 211 18.14 0.46 -16.04
C TRP A 211 19.04 0.64 -17.25
N LYS A 212 19.62 -0.46 -17.77
CA LYS A 212 20.39 -0.45 -19.01
C LYS A 212 19.55 0.01 -20.20
N ARG A 213 18.30 -0.45 -20.30
CA ARG A 213 17.38 -0.07 -21.40
C ARG A 213 16.95 1.39 -21.35
N TYR A 214 16.86 1.97 -20.15
CA TYR A 214 16.48 3.38 -19.95
C TYR A 214 17.70 4.32 -19.84
N GLY A 215 18.92 3.81 -20.05
CA GLY A 215 20.13 4.63 -20.09
C GLY A 215 20.52 5.26 -18.75
N LEU A 216 20.11 4.66 -17.61
CA LEU A 216 20.44 5.15 -16.28
C LEU A 216 21.64 4.35 -15.72
N PRO A 217 22.71 5.03 -15.24
CA PRO A 217 23.82 4.34 -14.58
C PRO A 217 23.33 3.49 -13.41
N HIS A 218 23.72 2.22 -13.33
CA HIS A 218 23.16 1.28 -12.36
C HIS A 218 24.21 0.33 -11.81
N LEU A 219 23.96 -0.15 -10.60
CA LEU A 219 24.76 -1.20 -9.98
C LEU A 219 24.38 -2.55 -10.57
N LYS A 220 25.38 -3.40 -10.80
CA LYS A 220 25.16 -4.75 -11.30
C LYS A 220 24.33 -5.55 -10.29
N PRO A 221 23.15 -6.07 -10.66
CA PRO A 221 22.35 -6.90 -9.77
C PRO A 221 22.88 -8.34 -9.69
N GLU A 222 22.68 -8.99 -8.55
CA GLU A 222 22.85 -10.42 -8.34
C GLU A 222 21.50 -11.14 -8.48
N ILE A 223 21.41 -12.15 -9.33
CA ILE A 223 20.18 -12.93 -9.51
C ILE A 223 20.09 -14.01 -8.42
N PRO A 224 18.93 -14.22 -7.76
CA PRO A 224 17.64 -13.50 -7.89
C PRO A 224 17.46 -12.33 -6.90
N PHE A 225 18.51 -11.93 -6.18
CA PHE A 225 18.44 -11.01 -5.04
C PHE A 225 18.43 -9.52 -5.38
N GLY A 226 18.62 -9.17 -6.65
CA GLY A 226 18.89 -7.80 -7.06
C GLY A 226 20.14 -7.27 -6.37
N ASN A 227 20.04 -6.15 -5.68
CA ASN A 227 21.16 -5.57 -4.91
C ASN A 227 21.05 -5.82 -3.39
N LEU A 228 20.11 -6.65 -2.93
CA LEU A 228 19.78 -6.82 -1.50
C LEU A 228 20.12 -8.21 -0.94
N ARG A 229 21.10 -8.92 -1.50
CA ARG A 229 21.48 -10.26 -1.03
C ARG A 229 21.80 -10.31 0.47
N ALA A 230 22.60 -9.35 0.95
CA ALA A 230 22.97 -9.27 2.37
C ALA A 230 21.77 -9.13 3.32
N LEU A 231 20.68 -8.52 2.85
CA LEU A 231 19.44 -8.37 3.62
C LEU A 231 18.69 -9.71 3.74
N LEU A 232 18.61 -10.48 2.65
CA LEU A 232 17.94 -11.79 2.65
C LEU A 232 18.71 -12.82 3.47
N GLU A 233 20.05 -12.80 3.37
CA GLU A 233 20.94 -13.65 4.17
C GLU A 233 21.01 -13.21 5.65
N ARG A 234 20.24 -12.19 6.05
CA ARG A 234 20.20 -11.61 7.40
C ARG A 234 21.58 -11.19 7.94
N ARG A 235 22.52 -10.87 7.04
CA ARG A 235 23.88 -10.42 7.39
C ARG A 235 23.90 -8.95 7.78
N GLN A 236 23.01 -8.14 7.22
CA GLN A 236 22.96 -6.69 7.42
C GLN A 236 21.52 -6.20 7.46
N CYS A 237 21.28 -5.09 8.17
CA CYS A 237 20.02 -4.35 8.06
C CYS A 237 19.97 -3.54 6.76
N ILE A 238 18.76 -3.15 6.34
CA ILE A 238 18.55 -2.47 5.05
C ILE A 238 19.35 -1.17 4.92
N GLY A 239 19.51 -0.41 6.02
CA GLY A 239 20.29 0.82 6.03
C GLY A 239 21.75 0.62 5.67
N VAL A 240 22.39 -0.38 6.29
CA VAL A 240 23.79 -0.73 6.03
C VAL A 240 23.96 -1.26 4.61
N ALA A 241 23.06 -2.14 4.16
CA ALA A 241 23.10 -2.69 2.81
C ALA A 241 22.99 -1.58 1.74
N ILE A 242 22.06 -0.64 1.90
CA ILE A 242 21.92 0.50 0.98
C ILE A 242 23.15 1.42 1.04
N SER A 243 23.76 1.61 2.22
CA SER A 243 24.97 2.43 2.38
C SER A 243 26.21 1.80 1.73
N GLU A 244 26.26 0.47 1.62
CA GLU A 244 27.27 -0.23 0.83
C GLU A 244 27.05 0.00 -0.67
N LEU A 245 25.82 -0.18 -1.16
CA LEU A 245 25.47 0.11 -2.55
C LEU A 245 25.79 1.56 -2.93
N TYR A 246 25.52 2.50 -2.02
CA TYR A 246 25.87 3.90 -2.19
C TYR A 246 27.37 4.11 -2.47
N ARG A 247 28.27 3.34 -1.88
CA ARG A 247 29.72 3.50 -2.10
C ARG A 247 30.21 2.91 -3.42
N GLN A 248 29.41 2.08 -4.08
CA GLN A 248 29.80 1.39 -5.32
C GLN A 248 29.60 2.21 -6.60
N SER A 249 29.10 3.45 -6.50
CA SER A 249 28.92 4.36 -7.64
C SER A 249 29.59 5.70 -7.37
N ALA A 250 29.85 6.48 -8.41
CA ALA A 250 30.19 7.91 -8.32
C ALA A 250 29.05 8.82 -8.82
N GLU A 251 28.05 8.24 -9.49
CA GLU A 251 26.95 8.95 -10.14
C GLU A 251 25.98 9.57 -9.15
N GLN A 252 25.36 10.68 -9.56
CA GLN A 252 24.32 11.40 -8.78
C GLN A 252 23.09 10.52 -8.52
N LEU A 253 22.70 9.72 -9.51
CA LEU A 253 21.61 8.74 -9.42
C LEU A 253 22.15 7.38 -9.85
N ALA A 254 21.85 6.35 -9.06
CA ALA A 254 22.22 4.98 -9.39
C ALA A 254 20.99 4.08 -9.41
N GLY A 255 20.79 3.37 -10.50
CA GLY A 255 19.76 2.34 -10.61
C GLY A 255 20.14 1.15 -9.74
N VAL A 256 19.20 0.70 -8.93
CA VAL A 256 19.31 -0.48 -8.08
C VAL A 256 18.05 -1.33 -8.20
N TYR A 257 18.13 -2.53 -7.65
CA TYR A 257 17.04 -3.50 -7.64
C TYR A 257 16.76 -3.96 -6.21
N LEU A 258 15.58 -3.62 -5.71
CA LEU A 258 15.05 -4.16 -4.47
C LEU A 258 14.37 -5.49 -4.80
N PHE A 259 15.16 -6.58 -4.77
CA PHE A 259 14.79 -7.87 -5.35
C PHE A 259 14.47 -7.71 -6.85
N PHE A 260 13.22 -7.93 -7.25
CA PHE A 260 12.77 -7.79 -8.65
C PHE A 260 12.24 -6.39 -8.99
N LYS A 261 12.23 -5.45 -8.04
CA LYS A 261 11.69 -4.10 -8.25
C LYS A 261 12.81 -3.11 -8.54
N PRO A 262 12.81 -2.44 -9.71
CA PRO A 262 13.75 -1.36 -9.97
C PRO A 262 13.47 -0.17 -9.04
N ALA A 263 14.53 0.39 -8.45
CA ALA A 263 14.50 1.63 -7.68
C ALA A 263 15.71 2.50 -8.03
N ILE A 264 15.63 3.80 -7.75
CA ILE A 264 16.73 4.75 -7.91
C ILE A 264 17.30 5.07 -6.54
N LEU A 265 18.59 4.85 -6.36
CA LEU A 265 19.35 5.37 -5.24
C LEU A 265 19.76 6.80 -5.56
N VAL A 266 19.23 7.76 -4.81
CA VAL A 266 19.61 9.17 -4.89
C VAL A 266 20.88 9.36 -4.09
N ARG A 267 21.99 9.72 -4.74
CA ARG A 267 23.30 9.84 -4.09
C ARG A 267 23.74 11.27 -3.80
N ASP A 268 23.07 12.23 -4.41
CA ASP A 268 23.32 13.66 -4.17
C ASP A 268 22.31 14.21 -3.17
N ALA A 269 22.83 14.70 -2.04
CA ALA A 269 22.05 15.24 -0.96
C ALA A 269 21.21 16.46 -1.36
N ARG A 270 21.77 17.34 -2.22
CA ARG A 270 21.06 18.53 -2.72
C ARG A 270 19.85 18.15 -3.58
N LEU A 271 20.02 17.21 -4.51
CA LEU A 271 18.91 16.65 -5.29
C LEU A 271 17.89 15.96 -4.38
N ALA A 272 18.33 15.20 -3.38
CA ALA A 272 17.42 14.58 -2.41
C ALA A 272 16.58 15.61 -1.65
N LYS A 273 17.17 16.71 -1.21
CA LYS A 273 16.45 17.83 -0.59
C LYS A 273 15.45 18.45 -1.55
N GLN A 274 15.84 18.72 -2.79
CA GLN A 274 14.95 19.25 -3.83
C GLN A 274 13.74 18.32 -4.07
N ILE A 275 13.97 17.01 -4.20
CA ILE A 275 12.94 15.97 -4.31
C ILE A 275 11.95 16.01 -3.13
N MET A 276 12.44 16.23 -1.91
CA MET A 276 11.60 16.27 -0.72
C MET A 276 10.83 17.59 -0.56
N THR A 277 11.32 18.67 -1.15
CA THR A 277 10.85 20.05 -0.94
C THR A 277 10.25 20.64 -2.22
N SER A 278 11.06 21.30 -3.05
CA SER A 278 10.66 22.04 -4.25
C SER A 278 9.89 21.18 -5.25
N ASP A 279 10.25 19.90 -5.37
CA ASP A 279 9.62 18.97 -6.33
C ASP A 279 8.56 18.07 -5.68
N PHE A 280 8.02 18.47 -4.53
CA PHE A 280 7.00 17.71 -3.80
C PHE A 280 5.82 17.28 -4.67
N ALA A 281 5.41 18.10 -5.65
CA ALA A 281 4.34 17.75 -6.59
C ALA A 281 4.60 16.45 -7.38
N SER A 282 5.87 16.14 -7.67
CA SER A 282 6.29 14.93 -8.38
C SER A 282 6.62 13.75 -7.45
N PHE A 283 6.81 14.01 -6.16
CA PHE A 283 7.33 13.05 -5.19
C PHE A 283 6.55 13.05 -3.86
N HIS A 284 5.24 13.32 -3.89
CA HIS A 284 4.45 13.43 -2.67
C HIS A 284 4.16 12.09 -1.96
N ASP A 285 4.32 10.96 -2.64
CA ASP A 285 4.01 9.62 -2.11
C ASP A 285 5.28 8.85 -1.72
N ARG A 286 5.17 7.97 -0.72
CA ARG A 286 6.27 7.09 -0.29
C ARG A 286 6.27 5.73 -0.99
N GLY A 287 5.15 5.34 -1.61
CA GLY A 287 4.99 4.04 -2.28
C GLY A 287 4.76 2.85 -1.33
N THR A 288 4.46 3.11 -0.05
CA THR A 288 4.33 2.09 1.00
C THR A 288 2.89 1.67 1.31
N TRP A 289 1.89 2.35 0.73
CA TRP A 289 0.48 1.99 0.88
C TRP A 289 0.14 0.71 0.11
N ASN A 290 -0.34 -0.32 0.81
CA ASN A 290 -0.80 -1.55 0.15
C ASN A 290 -2.05 -2.19 0.77
N ASN A 291 -2.33 -1.98 2.06
CA ASN A 291 -3.36 -2.69 2.82
C ASN A 291 -3.95 -1.85 3.98
N PRO A 292 -5.07 -2.26 4.60
CA PRO A 292 -5.67 -1.54 5.73
C PRO A 292 -4.73 -1.20 6.91
N PRO A 293 -3.78 -2.05 7.35
CA PRO A 293 -2.83 -1.67 8.41
C PRO A 293 -1.87 -0.53 8.04
N SER A 294 -1.66 -0.29 6.74
CA SER A 294 -0.92 0.87 6.24
C SER A 294 -1.75 2.17 6.23
N SER A 295 -2.96 2.15 6.81
CA SER A 295 -3.91 3.28 6.91
C SER A 295 -3.53 4.41 7.86
N ASN A 296 -2.27 4.86 7.80
CA ASN A 296 -1.72 5.85 8.73
C ASN A 296 -1.06 7.03 8.01
N VAL A 297 -0.88 8.13 8.73
CA VAL A 297 -0.28 9.38 8.24
C VAL A 297 1.10 9.19 7.60
N PHE A 298 1.83 8.12 7.93
CA PHE A 298 3.11 7.83 7.30
C PHE A 298 2.95 7.28 5.87
N SER A 299 2.01 6.36 5.63
CA SER A 299 1.92 5.64 4.35
C SER A 299 0.84 6.17 3.40
N LEU A 300 -0.14 6.93 3.88
CA LEU A 300 -1.25 7.44 3.07
C LEU A 300 -0.77 8.21 1.81
N PRO A 301 -1.45 8.06 0.66
CA PRO A 301 -1.20 8.89 -0.53
C PRO A 301 -1.69 10.33 -0.33
N LEU A 302 -1.27 11.26 -1.20
CA LEU A 302 -1.41 12.71 -1.02
C LEU A 302 -2.73 13.20 -0.41
N ARG A 303 -3.88 12.91 -1.03
CA ARG A 303 -5.19 13.46 -0.60
C ARG A 303 -5.55 13.08 0.85
N PRO A 304 -5.67 11.79 1.20
CA PRO A 304 -6.01 11.41 2.58
C PRO A 304 -4.86 11.68 3.56
N TRP A 305 -3.59 11.68 3.10
CA TRP A 305 -2.48 12.12 3.93
C TRP A 305 -2.62 13.58 4.35
N LYS A 306 -2.97 14.48 3.44
CA LYS A 306 -3.11 15.92 3.72
C LYS A 306 -4.17 16.17 4.80
N GLN A 307 -5.29 15.45 4.75
CA GLN A 307 -6.36 15.53 5.75
C GLN A 307 -5.86 15.12 7.13
N VAL A 308 -5.32 13.90 7.25
CA VAL A 308 -4.82 13.38 8.54
C VAL A 308 -3.66 14.24 9.06
N ARG A 309 -2.72 14.64 8.21
CA ARG A 309 -1.58 15.47 8.61
C ARG A 309 -2.02 16.84 9.13
N HIS A 310 -3.02 17.46 8.51
CA HIS A 310 -3.54 18.77 8.93
C HIS A 310 -4.10 18.73 10.36
N VAL A 311 -4.85 17.67 10.69
CA VAL A 311 -5.44 17.49 12.02
C VAL A 311 -4.41 17.14 13.09
N LEU A 312 -3.41 16.32 12.73
CA LEU A 312 -2.44 15.85 13.71
C LEU A 312 -1.32 16.86 14.00
N SER A 313 -0.98 17.74 13.05
CA SER A 313 0.13 18.69 13.22
C SER A 313 -0.04 19.64 14.43
N PRO A 314 -1.24 20.15 14.74
CA PRO A 314 -1.49 20.94 15.94
C PRO A 314 -1.14 20.27 17.28
N CYS A 315 -1.08 18.93 17.34
CA CYS A 315 -0.71 18.20 18.55
C CYS A 315 0.76 18.42 18.96
N PHE A 316 1.61 18.88 18.04
CA PHE A 316 3.07 19.04 18.23
C PHE A 316 3.52 20.50 18.12
N THR A 317 2.65 21.45 18.47
CA THR A 317 3.03 22.87 18.57
C THR A 317 3.89 23.10 19.81
N PRO A 318 4.77 24.13 19.85
CA PRO A 318 5.55 24.45 21.05
C PRO A 318 4.69 24.64 22.30
N GLY A 319 3.49 25.23 22.16
CA GLY A 319 2.54 25.36 23.28
C GLY A 319 2.02 24.02 23.79
N LYS A 320 1.86 23.01 22.91
CA LYS A 320 1.49 21.65 23.32
C LYS A 320 2.63 20.91 24.00
N LEU A 321 3.84 21.05 23.48
CA LEU A 321 5.02 20.43 24.09
C LEU A 321 5.26 20.94 25.51
N ARG A 322 5.12 22.25 25.74
CA ARG A 322 5.15 22.85 27.10
C ARG A 322 4.16 22.18 28.06
N LEU A 323 2.97 21.85 27.58
CA LEU A 323 1.95 21.18 28.40
C LEU A 323 2.25 19.69 28.63
N MET A 324 3.11 19.08 27.81
CA MET A 324 3.53 17.68 27.98
C MET A 324 4.70 17.53 28.95
N ILE A 325 5.56 18.54 29.11
CA ILE A 325 6.76 18.48 29.96
C ILE A 325 6.46 17.97 31.38
N PRO A 326 5.46 18.47 32.13
CA PRO A 326 5.20 17.95 33.47
C PRO A 326 4.91 16.45 33.49
N THR A 327 4.15 15.95 32.51
CA THR A 327 3.87 14.52 32.37
C THR A 327 5.14 13.72 32.02
N VAL A 328 6.01 14.26 31.17
CA VAL A 328 7.30 13.63 30.85
C VAL A 328 8.19 13.54 32.09
N LEU A 329 8.23 14.58 32.91
CA LEU A 329 8.98 14.60 34.17
C LEU A 329 8.39 13.63 35.21
N ASP A 330 7.07 13.53 35.32
CA ASP A 330 6.42 12.56 36.21
C ASP A 330 6.80 11.12 35.85
N VAL A 331 6.87 10.80 34.56
CA VAL A 331 7.35 9.49 34.09
C VAL A 331 8.87 9.38 34.26
N GLY A 332 9.62 10.48 34.07
CA GLY A 332 11.06 10.58 34.32
C GLY A 332 11.43 10.23 35.75
N LYS A 333 10.67 10.72 36.72
CA LYS A 333 10.84 10.36 38.13
C LYS A 333 10.65 8.86 38.37
N LYS A 334 9.67 8.24 37.73
CA LYS A 334 9.51 6.77 37.82
C LYS A 334 10.69 6.01 37.23
N LEU A 335 11.29 6.53 36.16
CA LEU A 335 12.51 5.96 35.59
C LEU A 335 13.70 6.12 36.55
N GLU A 336 13.85 7.29 37.17
CA GLU A 336 14.87 7.54 38.21
C GLU A 336 14.68 6.58 39.39
N ASP A 337 13.47 6.47 39.93
CA ASP A 337 13.14 5.55 41.03
C ASP A 337 13.45 4.09 40.64
N TYR A 338 13.07 3.67 39.43
CA TYR A 338 13.33 2.32 38.89
C TYR A 338 14.82 2.00 38.75
N LEU A 339 15.63 2.99 38.37
CA LEU A 339 17.07 2.82 38.17
C LEU A 339 17.87 3.03 39.46
N SER A 340 17.35 3.74 40.45
CA SER A 340 18.06 4.11 41.69
C SER A 340 18.59 2.87 42.42
N GLU A 341 17.74 1.87 42.62
CA GLU A 341 18.13 0.61 43.24
C GLU A 341 19.24 -0.13 42.48
N SER A 342 19.15 -0.14 41.14
CA SER A 342 20.16 -0.79 40.28
C SER A 342 21.49 -0.04 40.32
N ALA A 343 21.43 1.30 40.39
CA ALA A 343 22.59 2.17 40.47
C ALA A 343 23.34 2.01 41.81
N GLU A 344 22.62 1.96 42.94
CA GLU A 344 23.22 1.72 44.26
C GLU A 344 23.95 0.38 44.35
N ARG A 345 23.43 -0.65 43.66
CA ARG A 345 24.04 -1.98 43.60
C ARG A 345 25.13 -2.12 42.53
N GLY A 346 25.32 -1.11 41.68
CA GLY A 346 26.27 -1.15 40.57
C GLY A 346 25.92 -2.21 39.52
N GLU A 347 24.63 -2.44 39.26
CA GLU A 347 24.16 -3.46 38.34
C GLU A 347 24.37 -3.09 36.86
N ILE A 348 24.61 -4.11 36.04
CA ILE A 348 24.63 -3.96 34.59
C ILE A 348 23.19 -4.01 34.08
N VAL A 349 22.72 -2.93 33.46
CA VAL A 349 21.35 -2.80 32.94
C VAL A 349 21.29 -2.82 31.42
N GLU A 350 20.25 -3.43 30.86
CA GLU A 350 19.95 -3.41 29.44
C GLU A 350 19.00 -2.23 29.14
N LEU A 351 19.52 -1.14 28.58
CA LEU A 351 18.77 0.12 28.44
C LEU A 351 17.68 0.08 27.36
N ARG A 352 17.76 -0.82 26.36
CA ARG A 352 16.76 -0.84 25.27
C ARG A 352 15.37 -1.12 25.79
N ASP A 353 15.24 -2.15 26.61
CA ASP A 353 13.95 -2.52 27.18
C ASP A 353 13.40 -1.44 28.13
N ILE A 354 14.27 -0.87 28.97
CA ILE A 354 13.93 0.19 29.93
C ILE A 354 13.47 1.45 29.21
N CYS A 355 14.25 1.95 28.25
CA CYS A 355 13.89 3.12 27.45
C CYS A 355 12.60 2.86 26.65
N THR A 356 12.40 1.66 26.10
CA THR A 356 11.16 1.33 25.38
C THR A 356 9.95 1.47 26.30
N ARG A 357 10.00 0.93 27.52
CA ARG A 357 8.91 1.05 28.51
C ARG A 357 8.67 2.50 28.94
N TYR A 358 9.74 3.23 29.23
CA TYR A 358 9.70 4.66 29.54
C TYR A 358 8.98 5.49 28.47
N GLU A 359 9.40 5.35 27.21
CA GLU A 359 8.79 6.10 26.09
C GLU A 359 7.34 5.70 25.83
N LEU A 360 7.00 4.43 26.04
CA LEU A 360 5.62 3.97 25.93
C LEU A 360 4.71 4.57 27.00
N ASP A 361 5.19 4.73 28.23
CA ASP A 361 4.42 5.39 29.28
C ASP A 361 4.18 6.88 28.95
N ILE A 362 5.17 7.57 28.38
CA ILE A 362 5.01 8.93 27.87
C ILE A 362 3.96 8.99 26.76
N ILE A 363 4.03 8.10 25.77
CA ILE A 363 3.05 8.06 24.66
C ILE A 363 1.64 7.75 25.19
N ALA A 364 1.52 6.76 26.08
CA ALA A 364 0.26 6.38 26.69
C ALA A 364 -0.39 7.57 27.41
N LEU A 365 0.36 8.35 28.18
CA LEU A 365 -0.16 9.49 28.94
C LEU A 365 -0.38 10.75 28.10
N THR A 366 0.55 11.11 27.23
CA THR A 366 0.50 12.38 26.49
C THR A 366 -0.35 12.31 25.22
N MET A 367 -0.37 11.16 24.54
CA MET A 367 -1.05 11.00 23.25
C MET A 367 -2.40 10.31 23.36
N LEU A 368 -2.49 9.27 24.20
CA LEU A 368 -3.70 8.44 24.33
C LEU A 368 -4.48 8.78 25.60
N GLY A 369 -3.75 9.26 26.61
CA GLY A 369 -4.21 9.72 27.89
C GLY A 369 -4.71 8.61 28.82
N PHE A 370 -3.92 7.57 28.98
CA PHE A 370 -4.08 6.62 30.07
C PHE A 370 -2.72 6.26 30.64
N ALA A 371 -2.69 5.81 31.91
CA ALA A 371 -1.47 5.34 32.54
C ALA A 371 -1.32 3.83 32.26
N ALA A 372 -0.24 3.44 31.58
CA ALA A 372 0.11 2.04 31.37
C ALA A 372 1.07 1.51 32.46
N ASP A 373 1.96 2.38 32.94
CA ASP A 373 2.98 2.11 33.97
C ASP A 373 3.83 0.88 33.66
N THR A 374 4.23 0.78 32.39
CA THR A 374 4.94 -0.39 31.84
C THR A 374 6.32 -0.60 32.46
N LEU A 375 6.95 0.45 33.02
CA LEU A 375 8.18 0.33 33.79
C LEU A 375 8.04 -0.65 34.97
N ASN A 376 6.97 -0.51 35.76
CA ASN A 376 6.68 -1.36 36.92
C ASN A 376 5.84 -2.60 36.55
N HIS A 377 5.08 -2.53 35.45
CA HIS A 377 4.21 -3.59 34.96
C HIS A 377 4.61 -4.04 33.55
N PRO A 378 5.73 -4.78 33.41
CA PRO A 378 6.25 -5.20 32.10
C PRO A 378 5.38 -6.25 31.39
N ASP A 379 4.33 -6.75 32.04
CA ASP A 379 3.32 -7.64 31.47
C ASP A 379 2.13 -6.88 30.85
N HIS A 380 2.04 -5.56 31.06
CA HIS A 380 0.93 -4.75 30.57
C HIS A 380 0.73 -4.91 29.05
N PRO A 381 -0.52 -5.14 28.56
CA PRO A 381 -0.79 -5.43 27.14
C PRO A 381 -0.26 -4.37 26.17
N PHE A 382 -0.21 -3.10 26.59
CA PHE A 382 0.30 -2.01 25.77
C PHE A 382 1.78 -2.20 25.43
N TYR A 383 2.59 -2.75 26.33
CA TYR A 383 3.98 -3.09 26.04
C TYR A 383 4.08 -4.47 25.36
N THR A 384 3.45 -5.51 25.92
CA THR A 384 3.65 -6.89 25.44
C THR A 384 3.14 -7.13 24.02
N VAL A 385 1.95 -6.59 23.67
CA VAL A 385 1.37 -6.73 22.33
C VAL A 385 2.06 -5.83 21.32
N GLY A 386 2.50 -4.63 21.74
CA GLY A 386 3.23 -3.74 20.84
C GLY A 386 4.66 -4.20 20.54
N ARG A 387 5.29 -4.94 21.45
CA ARG A 387 6.56 -5.63 21.17
C ARG A 387 6.44 -6.68 20.07
N GLU A 388 5.28 -7.32 19.93
CA GLU A 388 4.99 -8.27 18.85
C GLU A 388 4.80 -7.58 17.48
N LEU A 389 4.39 -6.30 17.46
CA LEU A 389 4.37 -5.49 16.23
C LEU A 389 5.78 -5.22 15.68
N VAL A 390 6.76 -5.17 16.56
CA VAL A 390 8.17 -4.90 16.26
C VAL A 390 8.93 -6.18 15.89
N ARG A 391 8.71 -7.28 16.60
CA ARG A 391 9.56 -8.51 16.50
C ARG A 391 9.32 -9.39 15.26
N ASN A 392 8.58 -8.92 14.25
CA ASN A 392 8.50 -9.54 12.90
C ASN A 392 8.40 -11.08 12.92
N SER A 393 7.60 -11.64 13.83
CA SER A 393 7.42 -13.08 13.97
C SER A 393 5.94 -13.42 13.81
N PHE A 394 5.66 -14.24 12.79
CA PHE A 394 4.36 -14.83 12.43
C PHE A 394 3.23 -13.84 12.06
N LEU A 395 2.59 -14.10 10.90
CA LEU A 395 1.38 -13.39 10.42
C LEU A 395 0.25 -13.35 11.48
N ASN A 396 0.21 -14.31 12.40
CA ASN A 396 -0.75 -14.35 13.49
C ASN A 396 -0.55 -13.21 14.51
N ASN A 397 0.68 -12.77 14.76
CA ASN A 397 0.98 -11.76 15.79
C ASN A 397 0.60 -10.35 15.31
N ILE A 398 0.76 -10.07 14.02
CA ILE A 398 0.31 -8.80 13.39
C ILE A 398 -1.21 -8.65 13.51
N ARG A 399 -1.97 -9.75 13.32
CA ARG A 399 -3.43 -9.73 13.46
C ARG A 399 -3.84 -9.47 14.91
N THR A 400 -3.22 -10.17 15.87
CA THR A 400 -3.49 -9.97 17.30
C THR A 400 -3.25 -8.53 17.73
N ALA A 401 -2.13 -7.94 17.30
CA ALA A 401 -1.82 -6.57 17.65
C ALA A 401 -2.73 -5.54 16.96
N ALA A 402 -3.11 -5.77 15.70
CA ALA A 402 -4.11 -4.94 15.04
C ALA A 402 -5.47 -5.01 15.75
N THR A 403 -5.88 -6.19 16.22
CA THR A 403 -7.09 -6.37 17.03
C THR A 403 -7.00 -5.64 18.36
N TYR A 404 -5.85 -5.73 19.06
CA TYR A 404 -5.63 -5.02 20.32
C TYR A 404 -5.73 -3.51 20.15
N LEU A 405 -5.09 -2.93 19.13
CA LEU A 405 -5.16 -1.48 18.90
C LEU A 405 -6.56 -0.98 18.54
N VAL A 406 -7.36 -1.82 17.86
CA VAL A 406 -8.78 -1.53 17.63
C VAL A 406 -9.57 -1.59 18.94
N SER A 407 -9.31 -2.58 19.80
CA SER A 407 -9.90 -2.68 21.14
C SER A 407 -9.57 -1.45 21.98
N LEU A 408 -8.29 -1.09 22.05
CA LEU A 408 -7.78 0.08 22.76
C LEU A 408 -8.47 1.36 22.30
N PHE A 409 -8.63 1.54 20.98
CA PHE A 409 -9.34 2.70 20.45
C PHE A 409 -10.81 2.73 20.90
N ASN A 410 -11.52 1.61 20.81
CA ASN A 410 -12.92 1.56 21.21
C ASN A 410 -13.07 1.78 22.73
N GLU A 411 -12.26 1.12 23.55
CA GLU A 411 -12.28 1.26 25.01
C GLU A 411 -12.01 2.70 25.46
N GLN A 412 -11.02 3.36 24.86
CA GLN A 412 -10.71 4.76 25.17
C GLN A 412 -11.78 5.72 24.65
N SER A 413 -12.41 5.44 23.50
CA SER A 413 -13.55 6.21 23.00
C SER A 413 -14.74 6.09 23.95
N ASP A 414 -15.12 4.86 24.32
CA ASP A 414 -16.22 4.56 25.24
C ASP A 414 -15.98 5.18 26.62
N PHE A 415 -14.75 5.09 27.14
CA PHE A 415 -14.37 5.70 28.41
C PHE A 415 -14.58 7.21 28.40
N ARG A 416 -14.10 7.90 27.34
CA ARG A 416 -14.24 9.35 27.22
C ARG A 416 -15.70 9.77 27.09
N GLU A 417 -16.48 9.06 26.29
CA GLU A 417 -17.92 9.34 26.14
C GLU A 417 -18.67 9.14 27.46
N ARG A 418 -18.47 8.01 28.16
CA ARG A 418 -19.18 7.70 29.41
C ARG A 418 -18.83 8.65 30.56
N ASN A 419 -17.58 9.11 30.61
CA ASN A 419 -17.09 9.95 31.71
C ASN A 419 -17.04 11.45 31.34
N ASN A 420 -17.51 11.84 30.16
CA ASN A 420 -17.46 13.20 29.64
C ASN A 420 -16.04 13.82 29.69
N VAL A 421 -15.04 13.02 29.35
CA VAL A 421 -13.63 13.42 29.36
C VAL A 421 -13.24 13.93 27.98
N SER A 422 -12.93 15.22 27.88
CA SER A 422 -12.30 15.82 26.70
C SER A 422 -10.92 16.35 27.06
N ARG A 423 -9.89 15.81 26.42
CA ARG A 423 -8.51 16.28 26.55
C ARG A 423 -8.01 16.72 25.21
N LYS A 424 -7.25 17.81 25.16
CA LYS A 424 -6.68 18.29 23.91
C LYS A 424 -5.40 17.52 23.54
N ASP A 425 -5.54 16.21 23.37
CA ASP A 425 -4.50 15.24 23.02
C ASP A 425 -4.70 14.65 21.62
N PHE A 426 -3.75 13.83 21.18
CA PHE A 426 -3.77 13.18 19.87
C PHE A 426 -5.01 12.32 19.65
N PHE A 427 -5.42 11.56 20.68
CA PHE A 427 -6.59 10.71 20.60
C PHE A 427 -7.87 11.51 20.37
N GLN A 428 -8.03 12.64 21.08
CA GLN A 428 -9.18 13.53 20.87
C GLN A 428 -9.17 14.12 19.46
N SER A 429 -8.02 14.52 18.93
CA SER A 429 -7.94 15.02 17.56
C SER A 429 -8.41 14.00 16.51
N LEU A 430 -8.21 12.69 16.76
CA LEU A 430 -8.77 11.64 15.91
C LEU A 430 -10.29 11.49 16.08
N LEU A 431 -10.83 11.68 17.29
CA LEU A 431 -12.28 11.68 17.53
C LEU A 431 -12.95 12.89 16.85
N ASP A 432 -12.40 14.08 17.06
CA ASP A 432 -12.90 15.34 16.52
C ASP A 432 -12.93 15.29 14.99
N LEU A 433 -11.86 14.82 14.34
CA LEU A 433 -11.83 14.64 12.88
C LEU A 433 -12.91 13.69 12.37
N ARG A 434 -13.17 12.58 13.08
CA ARG A 434 -14.25 11.67 12.70
C ARG A 434 -15.63 12.33 12.82
N GLN A 435 -15.81 13.16 13.83
CA GLN A 435 -17.05 13.90 14.02
C GLN A 435 -17.22 14.97 12.93
N GLU A 436 -16.21 15.79 12.68
CA GLU A 436 -16.21 16.80 11.62
C GLU A 436 -16.48 16.18 10.24
N ASP A 437 -15.88 15.03 9.94
CA ASP A 437 -16.14 14.34 8.68
C ASP A 437 -17.60 13.89 8.57
N ARG A 438 -18.22 13.42 9.67
CA ARG A 438 -19.65 13.08 9.69
C ARG A 438 -20.53 14.32 9.47
N GLU A 439 -20.22 15.42 10.15
CA GLU A 439 -20.96 16.69 10.05
C GLU A 439 -20.90 17.29 8.64
N HIS A 440 -19.77 17.16 7.95
CA HIS A 440 -19.57 17.69 6.60
C HIS A 440 -19.92 16.68 5.48
N ASN A 441 -20.60 15.57 5.79
CA ASN A 441 -20.91 14.48 4.83
C ASN A 441 -19.67 13.96 4.07
N ARG A 442 -18.51 13.96 4.73
CA ARG A 442 -17.27 13.37 4.23
C ARG A 442 -17.15 11.93 4.74
N LYS A 443 -16.29 11.14 4.09
CA LYS A 443 -16.00 9.78 4.54
C LYS A 443 -15.10 9.83 5.78
N ALA A 444 -15.72 9.70 6.96
CA ALA A 444 -15.00 9.65 8.23
C ALA A 444 -13.96 8.52 8.29
N LEU A 445 -12.88 8.76 9.05
CA LEU A 445 -11.90 7.74 9.35
C LEU A 445 -12.55 6.52 10.02
N SER A 446 -12.29 5.32 9.50
CA SER A 446 -12.72 4.10 10.15
C SER A 446 -11.95 3.86 11.45
N VAL A 447 -12.51 3.06 12.36
CA VAL A 447 -11.82 2.65 13.60
C VAL A 447 -10.45 2.03 13.30
N GLN A 448 -10.36 1.22 12.25
CA GLN A 448 -9.10 0.62 11.80
C GLN A 448 -8.09 1.67 11.34
N GLN A 449 -8.53 2.76 10.71
CA GLN A 449 -7.64 3.86 10.31
C GLN A 449 -7.17 4.65 11.54
N CYS A 450 -8.02 4.86 12.54
CA CYS A 450 -7.61 5.48 13.81
C CYS A 450 -6.60 4.61 14.56
N ALA A 451 -6.88 3.32 14.71
CA ALA A 451 -5.96 2.34 15.29
C ALA A 451 -4.63 2.27 14.51
N SER A 452 -4.67 2.36 13.18
CA SER A 452 -3.45 2.41 12.35
C SER A 452 -2.63 3.68 12.61
N ASN A 453 -3.27 4.82 12.87
CA ASN A 453 -2.55 6.03 13.27
C ASN A 453 -1.97 5.89 14.69
N ILE A 454 -2.71 5.34 15.65
CA ILE A 454 -2.15 5.02 16.98
C ILE A 454 -0.91 4.14 16.85
N ASN A 455 -0.98 3.10 16.01
CA ASN A 455 0.15 2.18 15.78
C ASN A 455 1.42 2.90 15.31
N VAL A 456 1.29 3.86 14.38
CA VAL A 456 2.48 4.53 13.84
C VAL A 456 3.12 5.44 14.87
N PHE A 457 2.35 6.07 15.77
CA PHE A 457 2.92 6.86 16.86
C PHE A 457 3.50 6.01 17.99
N TYR A 458 2.88 4.86 18.28
CA TYR A 458 3.44 3.85 19.18
C TYR A 458 4.84 3.42 18.73
N ILE A 459 4.97 2.95 17.48
CA ILE A 459 6.25 2.44 16.95
C ILE A 459 7.26 3.56 16.79
N ALA A 460 6.85 4.69 16.19
CA ALA A 460 7.77 5.79 15.92
C ALA A 460 8.31 6.40 17.23
N GLY A 461 7.45 6.66 18.21
CA GLY A 461 7.88 7.31 19.46
C GLY A 461 8.72 6.40 20.34
N SER A 462 8.39 5.11 20.45
CA SER A 462 9.13 4.20 21.34
C SER A 462 10.50 3.80 20.78
N GLU A 463 10.58 3.38 19.51
CA GLU A 463 11.83 2.86 18.96
C GLU A 463 12.84 3.95 18.60
N THR A 464 12.38 5.07 18.03
CA THR A 464 13.32 6.10 17.53
C THR A 464 13.85 7.00 18.64
N THR A 465 13.00 7.39 19.60
CA THR A 465 13.43 8.20 20.76
C THR A 465 14.35 7.38 21.66
N GLY A 466 13.92 6.18 22.08
CA GLY A 466 14.73 5.28 22.91
C GLY A 466 16.07 4.93 22.26
N GLY A 467 16.08 4.67 20.95
CA GLY A 467 17.33 4.46 20.20
C GLY A 467 18.25 5.68 20.24
N THR A 468 17.72 6.90 20.10
CA THR A 468 18.51 8.14 20.14
C THR A 468 19.12 8.37 21.53
N VAL A 469 18.37 8.12 22.61
CA VAL A 469 18.88 8.19 23.99
C VAL A 469 20.03 7.21 24.19
N ILE A 470 19.83 5.94 23.80
CA ILE A 470 20.82 4.87 23.98
C ILE A 470 22.09 5.14 23.17
N PHE A 471 21.97 5.55 21.90
CA PHE A 471 23.13 5.86 21.08
C PHE A 471 23.86 7.11 21.56
N THR A 472 23.15 8.11 22.10
CA THR A 472 23.79 9.28 22.70
C THR A 472 24.61 8.87 23.92
N LEU A 473 24.03 8.09 24.84
CA LEU A 473 24.76 7.57 26.00
C LEU A 473 25.94 6.68 25.58
N HIS A 474 25.78 5.84 24.56
CA HIS A 474 26.85 5.03 24.02
C HIS A 474 28.03 5.89 23.53
N GLU A 475 27.77 6.94 22.75
CA GLU A 475 28.83 7.82 22.27
C GLU A 475 29.47 8.61 23.41
N LEU A 476 28.68 9.16 24.33
CA LEU A 476 29.20 9.92 25.48
C LEU A 476 30.12 9.06 26.38
N THR A 477 29.75 7.80 26.64
CA THR A 477 30.58 6.89 27.46
C THR A 477 31.91 6.52 26.82
N HIS A 478 32.04 6.66 25.50
CA HIS A 478 33.29 6.46 24.76
C HIS A 478 34.08 7.76 24.52
N HIS A 479 33.52 8.92 24.88
CA HIS A 479 34.11 10.25 24.73
C HIS A 479 33.98 11.05 26.05
N PRO A 480 34.74 10.69 27.10
CA PRO A 480 34.59 11.27 28.44
C PRO A 480 34.74 12.80 28.47
N GLU A 481 35.55 13.37 27.58
CA GLU A 481 35.72 14.81 27.41
C GLU A 481 34.44 15.49 26.93
N VAL A 482 33.71 14.86 26.01
CA VAL A 482 32.41 15.35 25.52
C VAL A 482 31.35 15.18 26.60
N MET A 483 31.33 14.02 27.28
CA MET A 483 30.43 13.77 28.40
C MET A 483 30.61 14.79 29.52
N LYS A 484 31.86 15.11 29.89
CA LYS A 484 32.15 16.12 30.91
C LYS A 484 31.65 17.51 30.51
N LYS A 485 31.86 17.94 29.25
CA LYS A 485 31.33 19.23 28.76
C LYS A 485 29.81 19.29 28.86
N LEU A 486 29.12 18.21 28.45
CA LEU A 486 27.66 18.13 28.52
C LEU A 486 27.15 18.16 29.96
N VAL A 487 27.75 17.37 30.85
CA VAL A 487 27.38 17.35 32.27
C VAL A 487 27.59 18.73 32.89
N ASN A 488 28.71 19.41 32.59
CA ASN A 488 28.92 20.78 33.07
C ASN A 488 27.83 21.75 32.60
N GLU A 489 27.42 21.70 31.32
CA GLU A 489 26.32 22.55 30.81
C GLU A 489 25.01 22.26 31.56
N ILE A 490 24.71 20.98 31.80
CA ILE A 490 23.51 20.55 32.52
C ILE A 490 23.55 21.06 33.97
N ASP A 491 24.65 20.82 34.68
CA ASP A 491 24.83 21.23 36.07
C ASP A 491 24.73 22.75 36.24
N GLU A 492 25.46 23.53 35.41
CA GLU A 492 25.41 25.00 35.42
C GLU A 492 24.01 25.52 35.09
N THR A 493 23.31 24.87 34.16
CA THR A 493 21.96 25.26 33.78
C THR A 493 20.95 24.98 34.89
N LEU A 494 21.05 23.81 35.54
CA LEU A 494 20.19 23.43 36.67
C LEU A 494 20.46 24.29 37.90
N GLU A 495 21.73 24.63 38.19
CA GLU A 495 22.06 25.56 39.27
C GLU A 495 21.41 26.93 39.01
N ARG A 496 21.55 27.45 37.79
CA ARG A 496 20.97 28.75 37.39
C ARG A 496 19.43 28.73 37.36
N SER A 497 18.81 27.59 37.08
CA SER A 497 17.34 27.45 37.04
C SER A 497 16.73 26.99 38.37
N GLU A 498 17.52 26.91 39.45
CA GLU A 498 17.08 26.40 40.76
C GLU A 498 16.48 24.97 40.67
N GLY A 499 17.04 24.14 39.78
CA GLY A 499 16.59 22.77 39.52
C GLY A 499 15.35 22.67 38.64
N LEU A 500 14.81 23.77 38.12
CA LEU A 500 13.67 23.74 37.21
C LEU A 500 14.08 23.14 35.86
N ILE A 501 13.33 22.11 35.43
CA ILE A 501 13.41 21.52 34.10
C ILE A 501 12.11 21.85 33.37
N ASP A 502 12.15 22.83 32.47
CA ASP A 502 11.02 23.16 31.60
C ASP A 502 11.44 23.25 30.14
N TYR A 503 10.46 23.55 29.26
CA TYR A 503 10.70 23.63 27.83
C TYR A 503 11.75 24.70 27.44
N ASP A 504 11.77 25.85 28.10
CA ASP A 504 12.71 26.93 27.74
C ASP A 504 14.10 26.64 28.29
N VAL A 505 14.18 26.05 29.49
CA VAL A 505 15.45 25.61 30.09
C VAL A 505 16.12 24.56 29.20
N ILE A 506 15.39 23.50 28.80
CA ILE A 506 15.93 22.45 27.92
C ILE A 506 16.37 23.03 26.58
N LYS A 507 15.55 23.91 25.99
CA LYS A 507 15.88 24.58 24.72
C LYS A 507 17.13 25.47 24.82
N GLY A 508 17.47 25.94 26.02
CA GLY A 508 18.66 26.73 26.30
C GLY A 508 19.96 25.92 26.36
N MET A 509 19.90 24.59 26.48
CA MET A 509 21.06 23.69 26.54
C MET A 509 21.61 23.43 25.13
N GLN A 510 22.50 24.30 24.65
CA GLN A 510 23.01 24.27 23.29
C GLN A 510 23.91 23.05 23.05
N TYR A 511 24.74 22.69 24.02
CA TYR A 511 25.65 21.56 23.90
C TYR A 511 24.90 20.22 23.93
N LEU A 512 23.85 20.11 24.75
CA LEU A 512 22.90 18.99 24.72
C LEU A 512 22.27 18.82 23.32
N ASP A 513 21.78 19.91 22.72
CA ASP A 513 21.18 19.87 21.38
C ASP A 513 22.17 19.38 20.32
N VAL A 514 23.44 19.85 20.34
CA VAL A 514 24.44 19.38 19.36
C VAL A 514 24.91 17.95 19.60
N CYS A 515 24.94 17.47 20.86
CA CYS A 515 25.19 16.06 21.17
C CYS A 515 24.11 15.17 20.54
N VAL A 516 22.83 15.53 20.71
CA VAL A 516 21.71 14.80 20.11
C VAL A 516 21.76 14.87 18.58
N LYS A 517 22.09 16.03 18.00
CA LYS A 517 22.25 16.18 16.53
C LYS A 517 23.37 15.29 15.97
N GLU A 518 24.52 15.23 16.62
CA GLU A 518 25.62 14.36 16.19
C GLU A 518 25.27 12.88 16.32
N THR A 519 24.52 12.50 17.36
CA THR A 519 23.97 11.14 17.46
C THR A 519 23.01 10.86 16.29
N LEU A 520 22.06 11.75 16.01
CA LEU A 520 21.09 11.58 14.91
C LEU A 520 21.76 11.58 13.53
N ARG A 521 22.92 12.24 13.37
CA ARG A 521 23.76 12.11 12.18
C ARG A 521 24.30 10.69 12.08
N LYS A 522 25.02 10.19 13.09
CA LYS A 522 25.67 8.86 13.04
C LYS A 522 24.67 7.71 13.02
N TYR A 523 23.55 7.86 13.73
CA TYR A 523 22.53 6.86 13.98
C TYR A 523 21.13 7.40 13.64
N PRO A 524 20.85 7.70 12.36
CA PRO A 524 19.54 8.21 11.98
C PRO A 524 18.46 7.17 12.28
N GLY A 525 17.40 7.57 12.97
CA GLY A 525 16.30 6.67 13.37
C GLY A 525 15.68 5.92 12.18
N LEU A 526 15.64 6.55 11.01
CA LEU A 526 15.42 5.87 9.73
C LEU A 526 16.68 5.97 8.86
N PRO A 527 17.35 4.86 8.50
CA PRO A 527 18.59 4.94 7.73
C PRO A 527 18.35 5.26 6.25
N ILE A 528 17.11 5.12 5.76
CA ILE A 528 16.68 5.49 4.41
C ILE A 528 15.33 6.20 4.44
N LEU A 529 15.11 7.13 3.51
CA LEU A 529 13.80 7.67 3.17
C LEU A 529 13.37 7.21 1.78
N ASN A 530 12.06 7.08 1.59
CA ASN A 530 11.47 6.61 0.35
C ASN A 530 10.59 7.68 -0.29
N ARG A 531 10.64 7.78 -1.62
CA ARG A 531 9.71 8.57 -2.44
C ARG A 531 9.30 7.77 -3.67
N LYS A 532 8.10 8.01 -4.18
CA LYS A 532 7.61 7.44 -5.44
C LYS A 532 7.34 8.57 -6.40
N CYS A 533 7.91 8.49 -7.60
CA CYS A 533 7.65 9.44 -8.67
C CYS A 533 6.18 9.31 -9.12
N THR A 534 5.39 10.36 -9.04
CA THR A 534 3.94 10.33 -9.34
C THR A 534 3.61 10.79 -10.76
N GLN A 535 4.59 11.40 -11.43
CA GLN A 535 4.57 11.84 -12.82
C GLN A 535 5.97 11.76 -13.42
N ASP A 536 6.11 11.73 -14.74
CA ASP A 536 7.45 11.75 -15.36
C ASP A 536 8.19 13.03 -14.97
N TYR A 537 9.44 12.90 -14.54
CA TYR A 537 10.23 13.99 -13.98
C TYR A 537 11.59 14.08 -14.66
N GLN A 538 11.89 15.24 -15.27
CA GLN A 538 13.20 15.54 -15.84
C GLN A 538 14.15 15.94 -14.70
N VAL A 539 15.25 15.19 -14.54
CA VAL A 539 16.26 15.53 -13.54
C VAL A 539 16.96 16.83 -13.95
N PRO A 540 17.04 17.84 -13.06
CA PRO A 540 17.68 19.11 -13.37
C PRO A 540 19.11 18.91 -13.89
N ASN A 541 19.48 19.65 -14.94
CA ASN A 541 20.81 19.60 -15.55
C ASN A 541 21.26 18.20 -16.01
N SER A 542 20.33 17.28 -16.23
CA SER A 542 20.60 15.92 -16.69
C SER A 542 19.67 15.56 -17.84
N LYS A 543 20.05 14.56 -18.65
CA LYS A 543 19.18 13.96 -19.69
C LYS A 543 18.26 12.88 -19.11
N VAL A 544 18.42 12.53 -17.83
CA VAL A 544 17.67 11.46 -17.17
C VAL A 544 16.23 11.88 -16.92
N ILE A 545 15.28 11.02 -17.31
CA ILE A 545 13.86 11.13 -16.97
C ILE A 545 13.51 10.03 -15.96
N ILE A 546 13.09 10.43 -14.77
CA ILE A 546 12.53 9.52 -13.78
C ILE A 546 11.06 9.27 -14.13
N ARG A 547 10.75 8.05 -14.57
CA ARG A 547 9.40 7.69 -15.00
C ARG A 547 8.44 7.60 -13.83
N LYS A 548 7.18 7.95 -14.08
CA LYS A 548 6.06 7.74 -13.15
C LYS A 548 6.06 6.30 -12.63
N GLY A 549 5.85 6.15 -11.33
CA GLY A 549 5.82 4.87 -10.63
C GLY A 549 7.16 4.44 -10.06
N THR A 550 8.27 5.04 -10.49
CA THR A 550 9.63 4.70 -10.03
C THR A 550 9.80 4.99 -8.54
N GLN A 551 10.36 4.03 -7.81
CA GLN A 551 10.71 4.19 -6.40
C GLN A 551 12.10 4.84 -6.27
N LEU A 552 12.22 5.81 -5.37
CA LEU A 552 13.44 6.49 -5.02
C LEU A 552 13.80 6.18 -3.57
N ILE A 553 15.09 6.00 -3.33
CA ILE A 553 15.71 5.72 -2.03
C ILE A 553 16.68 6.85 -1.74
N ILE A 554 16.50 7.52 -0.61
CA ILE A 554 17.38 8.59 -0.10
C ILE A 554 18.14 8.00 1.10
N PRO A 555 19.45 7.77 1.00
CA PRO A 555 20.21 6.99 1.98
C PRO A 555 20.82 7.87 3.07
N LEU A 556 20.04 8.23 4.09
CA LEU A 556 20.49 9.11 5.18
C LEU A 556 21.75 8.60 5.89
N LEU A 557 21.81 7.31 6.20
CA LEU A 557 22.99 6.71 6.84
C LEU A 557 24.24 6.80 5.95
N ALA A 558 24.07 6.73 4.63
CA ALA A 558 25.19 6.85 3.71
C ALA A 558 25.68 8.28 3.61
N TYR A 559 24.76 9.26 3.57
CA TYR A 559 25.11 10.68 3.60
C TYR A 559 25.86 11.05 4.86
N ALA A 560 25.40 10.58 6.02
CA ALA A 560 26.06 10.79 7.30
C ALA A 560 27.50 10.28 7.34
N LYS A 561 27.83 9.25 6.54
CA LYS A 561 29.15 8.62 6.47
C LYS A 561 30.01 9.09 5.30
N ASP A 562 29.53 10.04 4.52
CA ASP A 562 30.23 10.52 3.34
C ASP A 562 31.11 11.73 3.67
N GLU A 563 32.41 11.60 3.46
CA GLU A 563 33.38 12.68 3.68
C GLU A 563 33.11 13.93 2.83
N ARG A 564 32.40 13.79 1.70
CA ARG A 564 31.97 14.94 0.89
C ARG A 564 30.98 15.84 1.61
N TYR A 565 30.26 15.29 2.60
CA TYR A 565 29.23 16.00 3.35
C TYR A 565 29.61 16.22 4.81
N PHE A 566 30.33 15.28 5.42
CA PHE A 566 30.76 15.35 6.81
C PHE A 566 32.24 14.94 6.93
N PRO A 567 33.16 15.90 7.17
CA PRO A 567 34.57 15.60 7.42
C PRO A 567 34.74 14.74 8.68
N GLU A 568 35.66 13.77 8.63
CA GLU A 568 35.89 12.76 9.68
C GLU A 568 34.58 12.11 10.16
N PRO A 569 33.80 11.46 9.27
CA PRO A 569 32.41 11.12 9.53
C PRO A 569 32.24 10.05 10.62
N ASP A 570 33.26 9.23 10.89
CA ASP A 570 33.21 8.22 11.94
C ASP A 570 33.51 8.79 13.34
N LYS A 571 34.14 9.97 13.42
CA LYS A 571 34.41 10.67 14.68
C LYS A 571 33.11 11.26 15.23
N TYR A 572 32.84 11.06 16.52
CA TYR A 572 31.78 11.75 17.22
C TYR A 572 32.26 13.16 17.58
N SER A 573 31.73 14.18 16.90
CA SER A 573 32.09 15.57 17.16
C SER A 573 30.84 16.46 17.16
N PRO A 574 30.19 16.64 18.32
CA PRO A 574 29.07 17.57 18.47
C PRO A 574 29.39 18.99 18.01
N GLU A 575 30.65 19.42 18.16
CA GLU A 575 31.11 20.75 17.78
C GLU A 575 30.85 21.08 16.30
N ARG A 576 30.72 20.10 15.41
CA ARG A 576 30.39 20.36 14.00
C ARG A 576 29.03 21.02 13.78
N PHE A 577 28.15 20.99 14.77
CA PHE A 577 26.83 21.63 14.72
C PHE A 577 26.77 22.98 15.42
N LEU A 578 27.86 23.41 16.08
CA LEU A 578 28.00 24.76 16.59
C LEU A 578 28.28 25.72 15.43
N GLU A 579 27.84 26.98 15.57
CA GLU A 579 27.91 27.96 14.49
C GLU A 579 29.37 28.30 14.13
N GLU A 580 30.22 28.41 15.14
CA GLU A 580 31.65 28.75 15.04
C GLU A 580 32.52 27.66 14.43
N SER A 581 32.12 26.39 14.52
CA SER A 581 32.89 25.22 14.06
C SER A 581 32.17 24.37 13.01
N LYS A 582 31.11 24.91 12.42
CA LYS A 582 30.33 24.23 11.37
C LYS A 582 31.21 23.86 10.18
N ASN A 583 31.24 22.56 9.85
CA ASN A 583 32.08 22.03 8.76
C ASN A 583 31.38 21.01 7.85
N PHE A 584 30.04 20.94 7.89
CA PHE A 584 29.25 19.98 7.12
C PHE A 584 28.32 20.64 6.11
N VAL A 585 27.82 19.85 5.15
CA VAL A 585 26.85 20.29 4.14
C VAL A 585 25.42 20.13 4.65
N ASP A 586 24.70 21.25 4.82
CA ASP A 586 23.33 21.26 5.37
C ASP A 586 22.35 20.33 4.66
N ASP A 587 22.44 20.24 3.34
CA ASP A 587 21.52 19.43 2.53
C ASP A 587 21.64 17.92 2.81
N ALA A 588 22.75 17.48 3.39
CA ALA A 588 22.99 16.09 3.77
C ALA A 588 22.49 15.74 5.18
N TYR A 589 22.19 16.75 6.01
CA TYR A 589 21.69 16.56 7.37
C TYR A 589 20.16 16.66 7.43
N THR A 590 19.48 15.55 7.15
CA THR A 590 18.00 15.48 7.21
C THR A 590 17.51 14.27 8.01
N PRO A 591 17.87 14.10 9.29
CA PRO A 591 17.51 12.91 10.08
C PRO A 591 15.98 12.74 10.24
N PHE A 592 15.22 13.83 10.15
CA PHE A 592 13.75 13.83 10.20
C PHE A 592 13.10 13.93 8.81
N GLY A 593 13.89 13.81 7.74
CA GLY A 593 13.51 14.21 6.39
C GLY A 593 13.29 15.71 6.26
N ASP A 594 12.77 16.12 5.10
CA ASP A 594 12.49 17.53 4.79
C ASP A 594 11.16 17.68 4.03
N GLY A 595 10.70 18.92 3.91
CA GLY A 595 9.50 19.32 3.18
C GLY A 595 8.20 18.88 3.82
N PRO A 596 7.08 18.91 3.08
CA PRO A 596 5.75 18.65 3.64
C PRO A 596 5.62 17.27 4.33
N ARG A 597 6.41 16.28 3.91
CA ARG A 597 6.44 14.91 4.45
C ARG A 597 7.48 14.70 5.55
N GLN A 598 8.11 15.75 6.09
CA GLN A 598 9.02 15.64 7.24
C GLN A 598 8.33 15.01 8.46
N CYS A 599 9.12 14.48 9.40
CA CYS A 599 8.60 13.94 10.66
C CYS A 599 7.66 14.94 11.34
N ILE A 600 6.54 14.46 11.88
CA ILE A 600 5.58 15.30 12.62
C ILE A 600 6.00 15.48 14.07
N GLY A 601 6.54 14.44 14.70
CA GLY A 601 7.07 14.44 16.07
C GLY A 601 8.56 14.77 16.12
N LYS A 602 9.01 15.75 15.32
CA LYS A 602 10.41 16.24 15.37
C LYS A 602 10.68 17.08 16.62
N PHE A 603 9.66 17.79 17.11
CA PHE A 603 9.78 18.91 18.04
C PHE A 603 9.66 18.50 19.50
#